data_AF-A0A933X9K8-F1
#
_entry.id   AF-A0A933X9K8-F1
#
_cell.length_a   1.000
_cell.length_b   1.000
_cell.length_c   1.000
_cell.angle_alpha   90.00
_cell.angle_beta   90.00
_cell.angle_gamma   90.00
#
_symmetry.space_group_name_H-M   'P 1'
#
loop_
_entity.id
_entity.type
_entity.pdbx_description
1 polymer ?
#
loop_
_entity_poly.entity_id
_entity_poly.type
_entity_poly.pdbx_seq_one_letter_code
_entity_poly.pdbx_strand_id
1 'polypeptide(L)'
;MKKQLKINTASQTCDRRVFVRRKPVVNGQWSMVKCSSKGFTLVEMMVSVGIFTIILFLSTSALLSIVSTDRKSRAVRIAMDNLNLALEDMTRKIKTGSMYYCGSADTGGVADCATPSYAFSFTAQDGVSRISYQRAVGDSLGSVVLGTDCGPSFAAGQGCIMRSDGATFMLATSPEVDIKGLRFLVTGSALCGTGIPCVSAPPTTDAIQPVVVILINGAFMTGLGQSAGTSEFRIQSTVTQRAYDN
;
A
#
# COMPACT_ATOMS: atom_id res chain seq x y z
N MET A 1 35.56 54.28 -7.78
CA MET A 1 34.85 54.38 -6.48
C MET A 1 33.37 54.66 -6.71
N LYS A 2 32.51 53.65 -6.68
CA LYS A 2 31.04 53.81 -6.76
C LYS A 2 30.51 54.07 -5.35
N LYS A 3 30.06 55.29 -5.05
CA LYS A 3 29.30 55.59 -3.84
C LYS A 3 27.90 55.00 -4.01
N GLN A 4 27.61 53.91 -3.31
CA GLN A 4 26.26 53.36 -3.20
C GLN A 4 25.38 54.35 -2.43
N LEU A 5 24.24 54.73 -3.01
CA LEU A 5 23.18 55.44 -2.30
C LEU A 5 22.51 54.46 -1.33
N LYS A 6 22.72 54.65 -0.03
CA LYS A 6 21.89 54.03 1.01
C LYS A 6 20.51 54.70 0.99
N ILE A 7 19.50 54.00 0.50
CA ILE A 7 18.10 54.38 0.70
C ILE A 7 17.71 53.86 2.09
N ASN A 8 17.67 54.76 3.08
CA ASN A 8 17.14 54.44 4.41
C ASN A 8 15.62 54.23 4.30
N THR A 9 15.13 53.18 4.94
CA THR A 9 13.73 52.81 5.08
C THR A 9 12.85 54.01 5.48
N ALA A 10 11.71 54.17 4.79
CA ALA A 10 10.82 55.34 4.82
C ALA A 10 10.36 55.80 6.22
N SER A 11 10.37 54.93 7.23
CA SER A 11 10.02 55.28 8.62
C SER A 11 10.96 56.30 9.26
N GLN A 12 12.20 56.46 8.80
CA GLN A 12 13.18 57.37 9.42
C GLN A 12 13.24 58.78 8.83
N THR A 13 12.37 59.10 7.86
CA THR A 13 12.41 60.40 7.14
C THR A 13 11.26 61.35 7.48
N CYS A 14 10.34 60.94 8.35
CA CYS A 14 9.32 61.86 8.87
C CYS A 14 10.00 62.97 9.69
N ASP A 15 9.64 64.22 9.41
CA ASP A 15 10.19 65.45 10.01
C ASP A 15 11.67 65.79 9.75
N ARG A 16 12.31 65.21 8.72
CA ARG A 16 13.59 65.72 8.21
C ARG A 16 13.42 66.57 6.97
N ARG A 17 13.98 67.78 7.00
CA ARG A 17 14.15 68.63 5.80
C ARG A 17 15.11 67.93 4.83
N VAL A 18 14.58 67.41 3.72
CA VAL A 18 15.40 66.81 2.65
C VAL A 18 15.76 67.91 1.65
N PHE A 19 17.06 68.19 1.50
CA PHE A 19 17.53 69.17 0.52
C PHE A 19 17.71 68.51 -0.85
N VAL A 20 16.80 68.79 -1.79
CA VAL A 20 16.92 68.33 -3.17
C VAL A 20 17.65 69.41 -3.96
N ARG A 21 18.93 69.17 -4.33
CA ARG A 21 19.63 70.03 -5.30
C ARG A 21 19.02 69.85 -6.68
N ARG A 22 18.09 70.72 -7.09
CA ARG A 22 17.87 71.01 -8.51
C ARG A 22 18.89 72.06 -8.96
N LYS A 23 19.24 72.03 -10.26
CA LYS A 23 20.29 72.77 -10.99
C LYS A 23 20.66 74.18 -10.43
N PRO A 24 21.91 74.65 -10.63
CA PRO A 24 22.58 75.69 -9.81
C PRO A 24 22.05 77.13 -9.89
N VAL A 25 20.85 77.39 -10.43
CA VAL A 25 20.34 78.75 -10.69
C VAL A 25 18.93 78.99 -10.13
N VAL A 26 18.57 78.29 -9.05
CA VAL A 26 17.36 78.61 -8.27
C VAL A 26 17.62 78.32 -6.80
N ASN A 27 17.25 79.27 -5.94
CA ASN A 27 17.30 79.10 -4.48
C ASN A 27 16.57 77.79 -4.11
N GLY A 28 17.29 76.86 -3.49
CA GLY A 28 16.76 75.54 -3.13
C GLY A 28 15.51 75.67 -2.27
N GLN A 29 14.40 75.11 -2.75
CA GLN A 29 13.14 75.13 -2.02
C GLN A 29 13.06 73.90 -1.11
N TRP A 30 12.91 74.15 0.19
CA TRP A 30 12.69 73.11 1.18
C TRP A 30 11.26 72.58 1.05
N SER A 31 11.09 71.30 0.71
CA SER A 31 9.80 70.63 0.74
C SER A 31 9.67 69.80 2.02
N MET A 32 8.63 70.06 2.82
CA MET A 32 8.28 69.20 3.95
C MET A 32 7.53 67.96 3.45
N VAL A 33 8.02 66.77 3.79
CA VAL A 33 7.27 65.53 3.59
C VAL A 33 6.29 65.40 4.76
N LYS A 34 5.00 65.63 4.50
CA LYS A 34 3.95 65.51 5.52
C LYS A 34 3.65 64.03 5.74
N CYS A 35 4.17 63.44 6.81
CA CYS A 35 3.81 62.08 7.19
C CYS A 35 2.41 62.07 7.79
N SER A 36 1.48 61.35 7.15
CA SER A 36 0.17 61.07 7.75
C SER A 36 0.34 59.94 8.76
N SER A 37 0.37 60.28 10.04
CA SER A 37 0.35 59.31 11.15
C SER A 37 -1.08 58.78 11.34
N LYS A 38 -1.57 58.01 10.38
CA LYS A 38 -2.79 57.22 10.58
C LYS A 38 -2.45 55.98 11.39
N GLY A 39 -2.75 56.01 12.68
CA GLY A 39 -2.73 54.83 13.54
C GLY A 39 -4.00 54.01 13.35
N PHE A 40 -3.92 52.71 13.65
CA PHE A 40 -5.09 51.86 13.77
C PHE A 40 -5.82 52.19 15.06
N THR A 41 -7.15 52.26 14.99
CA THR A 41 -7.98 52.36 16.18
C THR A 41 -7.97 51.03 16.93
N LEU A 42 -8.22 51.09 18.24
CA LEU A 42 -8.30 49.89 19.08
C LEU A 42 -9.40 48.93 18.56
N VAL A 43 -10.51 49.48 18.08
CA VAL A 43 -11.62 48.73 17.49
C VAL A 43 -11.21 48.02 16.19
N GLU A 44 -10.45 48.67 15.30
CA GLU A 44 -9.92 48.02 14.08
C GLU A 44 -8.98 46.85 14.41
N MET A 45 -8.18 46.97 15.45
CA MET A 45 -7.30 45.88 15.91
C MET A 45 -8.11 44.70 16.45
N MET A 46 -9.15 44.96 17.25
CA MET A 46 -10.04 43.92 17.78
C MET A 46 -10.76 43.16 16.67
N VAL A 47 -11.33 43.88 15.69
CA VAL A 47 -12.02 43.27 14.55
C VAL A 47 -11.05 42.45 13.68
N SER A 48 -9.86 42.98 13.41
CA SER A 48 -8.85 42.31 12.59
C SER A 48 -8.38 40.98 13.21
N VAL A 49 -8.09 40.97 14.51
CA VAL A 49 -7.67 39.74 15.22
C VAL A 49 -8.82 38.74 15.30
N GLY A 50 -10.06 39.22 15.53
CA GLY A 50 -11.24 38.36 15.54
C GLY A 50 -11.44 37.62 14.21
N ILE A 51 -11.39 38.34 13.09
CA ILE A 51 -11.56 37.74 11.76
C ILE A 51 -10.37 36.82 11.41
N PHE A 52 -9.14 37.23 11.74
CA PHE A 52 -7.95 36.45 11.44
C PHE A 52 -7.94 35.10 12.17
N THR A 53 -8.30 35.09 13.46
CA THR A 53 -8.34 33.85 14.24
C THR A 53 -9.40 32.86 13.74
N ILE A 54 -10.57 33.35 13.28
CA ILE A 54 -11.60 32.52 12.64
C ILE A 54 -11.05 31.85 11.38
N ILE A 55 -10.39 32.61 10.49
CA ILE A 55 -9.82 32.07 9.24
C ILE A 55 -8.74 31.03 9.53
N LEU A 56 -7.86 31.29 10.52
CA LEU A 56 -6.84 30.33 10.93
C LEU A 56 -7.47 29.03 11.42
N PHE A 57 -8.53 29.11 12.24
CA PHE A 57 -9.22 27.93 12.77
C PHE A 57 -9.87 27.10 11.66
N LEU A 58 -10.52 27.75 10.70
CA LEU A 58 -11.07 27.06 9.52
C LEU A 58 -9.97 26.37 8.71
N SER A 59 -8.84 27.04 8.50
CA SER A 59 -7.72 26.50 7.73
C SER A 59 -7.05 25.29 8.40
N THR A 60 -6.83 25.33 9.72
CA THR A 60 -6.23 24.22 10.46
C THR A 60 -7.17 23.00 10.50
N SER A 61 -8.48 23.22 10.61
CA SER A 61 -9.47 22.13 10.56
C SER A 61 -9.40 21.34 9.25
N ALA A 62 -9.28 22.04 8.12
CA ALA A 62 -9.13 21.42 6.80
C ALA A 62 -7.80 20.65 6.69
N LEU A 63 -6.70 21.24 7.18
CA LEU A 63 -5.38 20.60 7.15
C LEU A 63 -5.35 19.29 7.97
N LEU A 64 -5.95 19.28 9.16
CA LEU A 64 -6.03 18.07 9.99
C LEU A 64 -6.81 16.95 9.29
N SER A 65 -7.89 17.29 8.59
CA SER A 65 -8.68 16.33 7.80
C SER A 65 -7.84 15.71 6.67
N ILE A 66 -7.09 16.54 5.94
CA ILE A 66 -6.18 16.07 4.88
C ILE A 66 -5.11 15.13 5.46
N VAL A 67 -4.46 15.50 6.57
CA VAL A 67 -3.44 14.66 7.21
C VAL A 67 -4.03 13.32 7.67
N SER A 68 -5.26 13.30 8.20
CA SER A 68 -5.92 12.06 8.60
C SER A 68 -6.22 11.15 7.40
N THR A 69 -6.59 11.73 6.26
CA THR A 69 -6.87 11.02 5.02
C THR A 69 -5.58 10.50 4.37
N ASP A 70 -4.50 11.27 4.41
CA ASP A 70 -3.18 10.87 3.93
C ASP A 70 -2.65 9.65 4.71
N ARG A 71 -2.77 9.67 6.05
CA ARG A 71 -2.38 8.53 6.89
C ARG A 71 -3.13 7.24 6.53
N LYS A 72 -4.44 7.34 6.29
CA LYS A 72 -5.27 6.20 5.86
C LYS A 72 -4.83 5.67 4.50
N SER A 73 -4.63 6.58 3.53
CA SER A 73 -4.19 6.24 2.18
C SER A 73 -2.81 5.56 2.18
N ARG A 74 -1.89 6.05 3.02
CA ARG A 74 -0.56 5.45 3.20
C ARG A 74 -0.65 4.04 3.79
N ALA A 75 -1.51 3.81 4.78
CA ALA A 75 -1.71 2.48 5.36
C ALA A 75 -2.27 1.49 4.33
N VAL A 76 -3.27 1.88 3.54
CA VAL A 76 -3.82 1.04 2.45
C VAL A 76 -2.75 0.70 1.43
N ARG A 77 -1.93 1.69 1.03
CA ARG A 77 -0.87 1.48 0.06
C ARG A 77 0.18 0.46 0.54
N ILE A 78 0.63 0.59 1.79
CA ILE A 78 1.57 -0.37 2.39
C ILE A 78 0.97 -1.79 2.40
N ALA A 79 -0.30 -1.92 2.77
CA ALA A 79 -0.98 -3.21 2.80
C ALA A 79 -1.15 -3.82 1.39
N MET A 80 -1.45 -2.99 0.37
CA MET A 80 -1.48 -3.40 -1.04
C MET A 80 -0.11 -3.86 -1.52
N ASP A 81 0.96 -3.12 -1.21
CA ASP A 81 2.32 -3.47 -1.62
C ASP A 81 2.78 -4.80 -1.00
N ASN A 82 2.49 -5.01 0.29
CA ASN A 82 2.75 -6.28 0.97
C ASN A 82 1.99 -7.46 0.34
N LEU A 83 0.70 -7.25 0.01
CA LEU A 83 -0.09 -8.27 -0.67
C LEU A 83 0.46 -8.58 -2.06
N ASN A 84 0.82 -7.55 -2.85
CA ASN A 84 1.39 -7.73 -4.18
C ASN A 84 2.70 -8.51 -4.12
N LEU A 85 3.58 -8.20 -3.17
CA LEU A 85 4.82 -8.95 -2.96
C LEU A 85 4.55 -10.43 -2.66
N ALA A 86 3.57 -10.72 -1.80
CA ALA A 86 3.17 -12.09 -1.49
C ALA A 86 2.63 -12.84 -2.72
N LEU A 87 1.86 -12.14 -3.57
CA LEU A 87 1.33 -12.70 -4.81
C LEU A 87 2.41 -12.90 -5.88
N GLU A 88 3.35 -11.98 -6.01
CA GLU A 88 4.49 -12.15 -6.91
C GLU A 88 5.36 -13.33 -6.50
N ASP A 89 5.64 -13.51 -5.21
CA ASP A 89 6.38 -14.68 -4.72
C ASP A 89 5.59 -15.99 -4.96
N MET A 90 4.29 -15.99 -4.67
CA MET A 90 3.42 -17.14 -4.93
C MET A 90 3.38 -17.51 -6.41
N THR A 91 3.10 -16.55 -7.28
CA THR A 91 3.00 -16.77 -8.72
C THR A 91 4.35 -17.19 -9.33
N ARG A 92 5.48 -16.63 -8.86
CA ARG A 92 6.83 -17.03 -9.29
C ARG A 92 7.11 -18.49 -8.95
N LYS A 93 6.81 -18.92 -7.72
CA LYS A 93 7.00 -20.31 -7.28
C LYS A 93 6.08 -21.27 -8.01
N ILE A 94 4.82 -20.88 -8.23
CA ILE A 94 3.87 -21.67 -9.01
C ILE A 94 4.38 -21.86 -10.43
N LYS A 95 4.87 -20.80 -11.07
CA LYS A 95 5.34 -20.83 -12.46
C LYS A 95 6.49 -21.81 -12.67
N THR A 96 7.45 -21.87 -11.75
CA THR A 96 8.61 -22.80 -11.83
C THR A 96 8.37 -24.14 -11.14
N GLY A 97 7.22 -24.31 -10.50
CA GLY A 97 6.81 -25.55 -9.86
C GLY A 97 6.34 -26.61 -10.85
N SER A 98 6.09 -27.80 -10.32
CA SER A 98 5.52 -28.94 -11.05
C SER A 98 4.58 -29.72 -10.16
N MET A 99 3.90 -30.73 -10.71
CA MET A 99 3.01 -31.63 -9.95
C MET A 99 1.96 -30.89 -9.13
N TYR A 100 1.10 -30.13 -9.80
CA TYR A 100 0.05 -29.34 -9.17
C TYR A 100 -1.07 -30.22 -8.60
N TYR A 101 -1.47 -29.91 -7.37
CA TYR A 101 -2.55 -30.57 -6.68
C TYR A 101 -3.54 -29.55 -6.14
N CYS A 102 -4.78 -29.67 -6.58
CA CYS A 102 -5.88 -28.88 -6.05
C CYS A 102 -6.57 -29.60 -4.89
N GLY A 103 -6.39 -29.10 -3.67
CA GLY A 103 -7.04 -29.67 -2.49
C GLY A 103 -6.38 -29.29 -1.18
N SER A 104 -7.00 -29.70 -0.07
CA SER A 104 -6.59 -29.36 1.29
C SER A 104 -5.66 -30.38 1.96
N ALA A 105 -5.34 -31.48 1.29
CA ALA A 105 -4.45 -32.51 1.81
C ALA A 105 -3.24 -32.65 0.89
N ASP A 106 -2.04 -32.51 1.44
CA ASP A 106 -0.82 -32.72 0.66
C ASP A 106 -0.59 -34.22 0.43
N THR A 107 -1.25 -34.77 -0.58
CA THR A 107 -1.23 -36.21 -0.89
C THR A 107 -0.07 -36.64 -1.77
N GLY A 108 0.89 -35.74 -2.06
CA GLY A 108 2.03 -36.05 -2.93
C GLY A 108 1.66 -36.32 -4.40
N GLY A 109 0.40 -36.15 -4.78
CA GLY A 109 -0.12 -36.42 -6.13
C GLY A 109 -0.28 -35.17 -6.98
N VAL A 110 -0.91 -35.37 -8.15
CA VAL A 110 -1.41 -34.30 -9.02
C VAL A 110 -2.93 -34.43 -9.17
N ALA A 111 -3.64 -33.30 -9.17
CA ALA A 111 -5.09 -33.29 -9.31
C ALA A 111 -5.60 -31.92 -9.76
N ASP A 112 -6.44 -31.93 -10.79
CA ASP A 112 -7.21 -30.76 -11.20
C ASP A 112 -8.35 -30.48 -10.22
N CYS A 113 -8.79 -29.23 -10.18
CA CYS A 113 -9.93 -28.84 -9.35
C CYS A 113 -11.25 -29.25 -10.02
N ALA A 114 -12.04 -30.12 -9.38
CA ALA A 114 -13.47 -30.26 -9.73
C ALA A 114 -14.27 -29.00 -9.37
N THR A 115 -13.89 -28.37 -8.25
CA THR A 115 -14.40 -27.08 -7.78
C THR A 115 -13.26 -26.24 -7.21
N PRO A 116 -13.32 -24.90 -7.22
CA PRO A 116 -12.26 -24.07 -6.66
C PRO A 116 -11.97 -24.39 -5.19
N SER A 117 -10.73 -24.73 -4.87
CA SER A 117 -10.28 -25.12 -3.52
C SER A 117 -9.70 -23.93 -2.76
N TYR A 118 -9.78 -23.93 -1.43
CA TYR A 118 -9.11 -22.92 -0.59
C TYR A 118 -7.63 -23.23 -0.30
N ALA A 119 -7.17 -24.38 -0.78
CA ALA A 119 -5.82 -24.88 -0.60
C ALA A 119 -5.31 -25.50 -1.90
N PHE A 120 -3.99 -25.42 -2.09
CA PHE A 120 -3.31 -25.83 -3.31
C PHE A 120 -1.86 -26.19 -2.97
N SER A 121 -1.35 -27.27 -3.52
CA SER A 121 0.05 -27.67 -3.35
C SER A 121 0.71 -28.06 -4.67
N PHE A 122 2.04 -27.97 -4.69
CA PHE A 122 2.86 -28.30 -5.85
C PHE A 122 4.28 -28.64 -5.41
N THR A 123 5.00 -29.36 -6.25
CA THR A 123 6.44 -29.59 -6.07
C THR A 123 7.21 -28.38 -6.55
N ALA A 124 8.12 -27.88 -5.71
CA ALA A 124 8.97 -26.73 -6.00
C ALA A 124 9.97 -27.02 -7.14
N GLN A 125 10.72 -26.00 -7.51
CA GLN A 125 11.72 -26.07 -8.58
C GLN A 125 12.83 -27.10 -8.31
N ASP A 126 13.09 -27.44 -7.05
CA ASP A 126 14.08 -28.45 -6.68
C ASP A 126 13.63 -29.89 -6.98
N GLY A 127 12.35 -30.09 -7.33
CA GLY A 127 11.78 -31.41 -7.59
C GLY A 127 11.54 -32.26 -6.32
N VAL A 128 11.81 -31.73 -5.12
CA VAL A 128 11.77 -32.49 -3.86
C VAL A 128 10.85 -31.81 -2.84
N SER A 129 10.98 -30.50 -2.65
CA SER A 129 10.20 -29.78 -1.66
C SER A 129 8.78 -29.57 -2.16
N ARG A 130 7.78 -29.81 -1.31
CA ARG A 130 6.38 -29.51 -1.63
C ARG A 130 5.96 -28.21 -0.99
N ILE A 131 5.47 -27.28 -1.81
CA ILE A 131 4.95 -26.00 -1.34
C ILE A 131 3.44 -26.07 -1.36
N SER A 132 2.81 -25.70 -0.25
CA SER A 132 1.36 -25.56 -0.18
C SER A 132 0.97 -24.15 0.23
N TYR A 133 -0.15 -23.69 -0.31
CA TYR A 133 -0.78 -22.44 0.07
C TYR A 133 -2.19 -22.74 0.54
N GLN A 134 -2.58 -22.15 1.67
CA GLN A 134 -3.93 -22.28 2.19
C GLN A 134 -4.35 -21.02 2.93
N ARG A 135 -5.67 -20.79 2.98
CA ARG A 135 -6.24 -19.74 3.81
C ARG A 135 -6.37 -20.23 5.25
N ALA A 136 -5.86 -19.44 6.17
CA ALA A 136 -6.07 -19.60 7.60
C ALA A 136 -6.87 -18.42 8.17
N VAL A 137 -7.25 -18.52 9.43
CA VAL A 137 -7.86 -17.43 10.19
C VAL A 137 -7.09 -17.21 11.48
N GLY A 138 -6.96 -15.97 11.92
CA GLY A 138 -6.36 -15.63 13.20
C GLY A 138 -7.19 -16.21 14.35
N ASP A 139 -6.49 -16.81 15.29
CA ASP A 139 -7.01 -17.22 16.59
C ASP A 139 -6.26 -16.48 17.71
N SER A 140 -7.02 -16.08 18.73
CA SER A 140 -6.51 -15.53 19.98
C SER A 140 -5.73 -16.54 20.84
N LEU A 141 -5.77 -17.83 20.52
CA LEU A 141 -5.18 -18.91 21.32
C LEU A 141 -3.69 -19.17 21.07
N GLY A 142 -3.04 -18.42 20.17
CA GLY A 142 -1.61 -18.15 20.28
C GLY A 142 -0.63 -19.23 19.79
N SER A 143 -0.99 -20.05 18.81
CA SER A 143 0.00 -20.89 18.11
C SER A 143 -0.44 -21.26 16.70
N VAL A 144 0.47 -21.07 15.73
CA VAL A 144 0.30 -21.52 14.35
C VAL A 144 0.38 -23.05 14.32
N VAL A 145 -0.76 -23.71 14.44
CA VAL A 145 -0.84 -25.18 14.33
C VAL A 145 -1.17 -25.54 12.88
N LEU A 146 -0.26 -26.21 12.18
CA LEU A 146 -0.50 -26.84 10.87
C LEU A 146 -1.13 -25.92 9.79
N GLY A 147 -0.86 -24.61 9.90
CA GLY A 147 -1.37 -23.60 8.97
C GLY A 147 -2.88 -23.41 9.00
N THR A 148 -3.59 -23.87 10.03
CA THR A 148 -5.02 -23.56 10.24
C THR A 148 -5.21 -22.18 10.88
N ASP A 149 -4.14 -21.64 11.47
CA ASP A 149 -4.12 -20.35 12.15
C ASP A 149 -3.02 -19.42 11.59
N CYS A 150 -3.31 -18.12 11.61
CA CYS A 150 -2.42 -17.00 11.29
C CYS A 150 -1.58 -16.53 12.48
N GLY A 151 -1.84 -17.08 13.68
CA GLY A 151 -1.16 -16.71 14.92
C GLY A 151 -1.71 -15.41 15.54
N PRO A 152 -1.13 -14.98 16.68
CA PRO A 152 -1.69 -13.92 17.51
C PRO A 152 -1.58 -12.51 16.90
N SER A 153 -0.82 -12.35 15.81
CA SER A 153 -0.70 -11.06 15.11
C SER A 153 -1.96 -10.68 14.33
N PHE A 154 -2.88 -11.63 14.14
CA PHE A 154 -4.14 -11.45 13.43
C PHE A 154 -5.29 -11.42 14.44
N ALA A 155 -6.27 -10.54 14.22
CA ALA A 155 -7.47 -10.52 15.04
C ALA A 155 -8.26 -11.83 14.87
N ALA A 156 -9.00 -12.22 15.90
CA ALA A 156 -9.85 -13.42 15.83
C ALA A 156 -10.80 -13.35 14.62
N GLY A 157 -10.72 -14.34 13.73
CA GLY A 157 -11.52 -14.40 12.50
C GLY A 157 -11.00 -13.60 11.30
N GLN A 158 -9.89 -12.86 11.46
CA GLN A 158 -9.19 -12.21 10.34
C GLN A 158 -8.49 -13.28 9.50
N GLY A 159 -8.64 -13.23 8.17
CA GLY A 159 -8.00 -14.23 7.30
C GLY A 159 -6.59 -13.86 6.87
N CYS A 160 -5.74 -14.87 6.69
CA CYS A 160 -4.40 -14.73 6.10
C CYS A 160 -4.11 -15.87 5.11
N ILE A 161 -3.02 -15.72 4.36
CA ILE A 161 -2.47 -16.79 3.53
C ILE A 161 -1.28 -17.40 4.25
N MET A 162 -1.36 -18.71 4.45
CA MET A 162 -0.25 -19.52 4.96
C MET A 162 0.43 -20.22 3.80
N ARG A 163 1.76 -20.23 3.83
CA ARG A 163 2.61 -21.00 2.94
C ARG A 163 3.27 -22.11 3.74
N SER A 164 3.29 -23.33 3.24
CA SER A 164 4.19 -24.37 3.73
C SER A 164 5.30 -24.68 2.73
N ASP A 165 6.42 -25.14 3.25
CA ASP A 165 7.55 -25.72 2.53
C ASP A 165 7.69 -27.24 2.75
N GLY A 166 6.61 -27.90 3.18
CA GLY A 166 6.53 -29.35 3.33
C GLY A 166 6.59 -29.82 4.79
N ALA A 167 7.04 -28.97 5.72
CA ALA A 167 7.06 -29.29 7.15
C ALA A 167 6.61 -28.13 8.04
N THR A 168 6.88 -26.88 7.65
CA THR A 168 6.55 -25.70 8.46
C THR A 168 5.54 -24.83 7.74
N PHE A 169 4.64 -24.20 8.48
CA PHE A 169 3.76 -23.16 7.94
C PHE A 169 4.28 -21.79 8.33
N MET A 170 4.35 -20.90 7.35
CA MET A 170 4.81 -19.53 7.47
C MET A 170 3.73 -18.60 6.95
N LEU A 171 3.69 -17.40 7.51
CA LEU A 171 2.84 -16.32 7.01
C LEU A 171 3.33 -15.81 5.67
N ALA A 172 2.45 -15.79 4.68
CA ALA A 172 2.70 -15.15 3.39
C ALA A 172 2.19 -13.69 3.36
N THR A 173 1.18 -13.36 4.17
CA THR A 173 0.56 -12.03 4.23
C THR A 173 0.79 -11.35 5.57
N SER A 174 0.72 -10.02 5.58
CA SER A 174 0.85 -9.21 6.80
C SER A 174 -0.52 -8.91 7.47
N PRO A 175 -0.56 -8.55 8.76
CA PRO A 175 -1.80 -8.31 9.51
C PRO A 175 -2.65 -7.12 9.06
N GLU A 176 -2.16 -6.27 8.17
CA GLU A 176 -2.94 -5.15 7.62
C GLU A 176 -3.94 -5.61 6.55
N VAL A 177 -3.80 -6.85 6.07
CA VAL A 177 -4.63 -7.47 5.06
C VAL A 177 -5.54 -8.53 5.70
N ASP A 178 -6.83 -8.46 5.40
CA ASP A 178 -7.83 -9.44 5.82
C ASP A 178 -8.33 -10.23 4.62
N ILE A 179 -7.92 -11.50 4.53
CA ILE A 179 -8.29 -12.40 3.44
C ILE A 179 -9.65 -13.03 3.73
N LYS A 180 -10.70 -12.50 3.10
CA LYS A 180 -12.05 -13.06 3.21
C LYS A 180 -12.22 -14.35 2.42
N GLY A 181 -11.55 -14.48 1.28
CA GLY A 181 -11.54 -15.70 0.50
C GLY A 181 -10.29 -15.83 -0.34
N LEU A 182 -9.85 -17.08 -0.43
CA LEU A 182 -8.79 -17.55 -1.29
C LEU A 182 -9.33 -18.78 -2.00
N ARG A 183 -9.25 -18.78 -3.32
CA ARG A 183 -9.65 -19.92 -4.15
C ARG A 183 -8.60 -20.15 -5.22
N PHE A 184 -8.29 -21.42 -5.45
CA PHE A 184 -7.42 -21.90 -6.50
C PHE A 184 -8.26 -22.75 -7.46
N LEU A 185 -8.04 -22.53 -8.75
CA LEU A 185 -8.56 -23.37 -9.83
C LEU A 185 -7.36 -23.85 -10.65
N VAL A 186 -7.15 -25.16 -10.68
CA VAL A 186 -6.07 -25.83 -11.40
C VAL A 186 -6.71 -26.65 -12.50
N THR A 187 -6.21 -26.50 -13.72
CA THR A 187 -6.63 -27.26 -14.90
C THR A 187 -5.43 -27.69 -15.70
N GLY A 188 -5.50 -28.88 -16.31
CA GLY A 188 -4.42 -29.39 -17.15
C GLY A 188 -3.24 -29.94 -16.34
N SER A 189 -3.40 -30.16 -15.03
CA SER A 189 -2.45 -30.86 -14.18
C SER A 189 -2.68 -32.37 -14.11
N ALA A 190 -3.80 -32.85 -14.67
CA ALA A 190 -4.18 -34.25 -14.66
C ALA A 190 -3.10 -35.19 -15.25
N LEU A 191 -3.01 -36.39 -14.69
CA LEU A 191 -2.18 -37.50 -15.15
C LEU A 191 -2.57 -37.87 -16.60
N CYS A 192 -1.61 -38.15 -17.48
CA CYS A 192 -1.91 -38.76 -18.79
C CYS A 192 -1.62 -40.26 -18.73
N GLY A 193 -2.53 -41.06 -19.29
CA GLY A 193 -2.43 -42.51 -19.28
C GLY A 193 -2.65 -43.16 -17.91
N THR A 194 -1.97 -44.27 -17.64
CA THR A 194 -2.12 -45.17 -16.49
C THR A 194 -1.57 -44.59 -15.17
N GLY A 195 -2.03 -43.41 -14.78
CA GLY A 195 -1.70 -42.81 -13.48
C GLY A 195 -0.31 -42.15 -13.40
N ILE A 196 0.28 -41.75 -14.52
CA ILE A 196 1.60 -41.09 -14.58
C ILE A 196 1.42 -39.57 -14.76
N PRO A 197 2.12 -38.71 -14.01
CA PRO A 197 2.11 -37.26 -14.22
C PRO A 197 2.49 -36.92 -15.66
N CYS A 198 1.76 -36.01 -16.31
CA CYS A 198 2.05 -35.66 -17.71
C CYS A 198 3.44 -35.08 -17.96
N VAL A 199 4.11 -34.66 -16.89
CA VAL A 199 5.51 -34.22 -16.92
C VAL A 199 6.50 -35.38 -17.11
N SER A 200 6.07 -36.64 -17.01
CA SER A 200 6.90 -37.85 -17.18
C SER A 200 6.30 -38.89 -18.14
N ALA A 201 5.19 -38.57 -18.81
CA ALA A 201 4.59 -39.43 -19.82
C ALA A 201 5.40 -39.38 -21.14
N PRO A 202 5.50 -40.50 -21.90
CA PRO A 202 6.14 -40.51 -23.22
C PRO A 202 5.54 -39.44 -24.15
N PRO A 203 6.29 -38.90 -25.12
CA PRO A 203 5.90 -37.79 -26.01
C PRO A 203 4.73 -38.09 -26.98
N THR A 204 4.02 -39.20 -26.78
CA THR A 204 2.89 -39.66 -27.60
C THR A 204 1.53 -39.20 -27.08
N THR A 205 1.47 -38.50 -25.95
CA THR A 205 0.24 -37.91 -25.40
C THR A 205 0.39 -36.40 -25.29
N ASP A 206 -0.52 -35.65 -25.89
CA ASP A 206 -0.56 -34.18 -25.81
C ASP A 206 -0.69 -33.73 -24.35
N ALA A 207 0.43 -33.38 -23.73
CA ALA A 207 0.46 -32.83 -22.39
C ALA A 207 -0.10 -31.40 -22.43
N ILE A 208 -1.28 -31.20 -21.84
CA ILE A 208 -1.86 -29.86 -21.68
C ILE A 208 -1.01 -29.11 -20.65
N GLN A 209 -0.65 -27.86 -20.96
CA GLN A 209 0.08 -27.02 -20.02
C GLN A 209 -0.79 -26.73 -18.78
N PRO A 210 -0.29 -27.00 -17.56
CA PRO A 210 -1.05 -26.67 -16.35
C PRO A 210 -1.26 -25.16 -16.21
N VAL A 211 -2.49 -24.79 -15.88
CA VAL A 211 -2.91 -23.42 -15.61
C VAL A 211 -3.51 -23.35 -14.21
N VAL A 212 -3.06 -22.38 -13.43
CA VAL A 212 -3.55 -22.08 -12.08
C VAL A 212 -4.16 -20.69 -12.08
N VAL A 213 -5.45 -20.61 -11.79
CA VAL A 213 -6.15 -19.35 -11.54
C VAL A 213 -6.28 -19.17 -10.03
N ILE A 214 -5.80 -18.03 -9.54
CA ILE A 214 -5.80 -17.62 -8.15
C ILE A 214 -6.84 -16.50 -8.02
N LEU A 215 -7.80 -16.71 -7.11
CA LEU A 215 -8.88 -15.78 -6.83
C LEU A 215 -8.78 -15.36 -5.36
N ILE A 216 -8.65 -14.07 -5.13
CA ILE A 216 -8.48 -13.52 -3.78
C ILE A 216 -9.47 -12.39 -3.59
N ASN A 217 -10.22 -12.47 -2.50
CA ASN A 217 -11.09 -11.42 -2.04
C ASN A 217 -10.77 -11.10 -0.58
N GLY A 218 -10.73 -9.81 -0.27
CA GLY A 218 -10.33 -9.37 1.06
C GLY A 218 -10.59 -7.90 1.27
N ALA A 219 -10.13 -7.41 2.41
CA ALA A 219 -10.16 -6.00 2.73
C ALA A 219 -8.86 -5.56 3.42
N PHE A 220 -8.50 -4.30 3.25
CA PHE A 220 -7.44 -3.67 4.03
C PHE A 220 -8.02 -3.08 5.30
N MET A 221 -7.40 -3.39 6.44
CA MET A 221 -7.82 -2.87 7.73
C MET A 221 -7.24 -1.46 7.91
N THR A 222 -8.06 -0.42 7.80
CA THR A 222 -7.61 0.97 7.99
C THR A 222 -7.94 1.48 9.39
N GLY A 223 -7.06 1.23 10.35
CA GLY A 223 -7.05 1.91 11.65
C GLY A 223 -7.54 1.12 12.86
N LEU A 224 -7.31 1.70 14.03
CA LEU A 224 -7.72 1.19 15.35
C LEU A 224 -9.11 1.77 15.69
N GLY A 225 -10.08 0.90 16.00
CA GLY A 225 -11.41 1.31 16.48
C GLY A 225 -12.51 1.40 15.40
N GLN A 226 -13.75 1.60 15.86
CA GLN A 226 -15.03 1.41 15.13
C GLN A 226 -15.28 2.32 13.91
N SER A 227 -14.32 3.15 13.48
CA SER A 227 -14.38 3.89 12.21
C SER A 227 -13.32 3.42 11.21
N ALA A 228 -12.95 2.14 11.30
CA ALA A 228 -12.10 1.49 10.31
C ALA A 228 -12.86 1.38 8.99
N GLY A 229 -12.53 2.25 8.03
CA GLY A 229 -12.98 2.07 6.66
C GLY A 229 -12.34 0.80 6.12
N THR A 230 -13.13 -0.18 5.72
CA THR A 230 -12.61 -1.36 5.04
C THR A 230 -12.53 -1.06 3.55
N SER A 231 -11.31 -1.06 2.99
CA SER A 231 -11.12 -0.98 1.54
C SER A 231 -11.13 -2.40 0.99
N GLU A 232 -12.18 -2.79 0.28
CA GLU A 232 -12.31 -4.13 -0.29
C GLU A 232 -11.53 -4.27 -1.60
N PHE A 233 -11.00 -5.46 -1.84
CA PHE A 233 -10.35 -5.81 -3.09
C PHE A 233 -10.76 -7.20 -3.57
N ARG A 234 -10.73 -7.39 -4.88
CA ARG A 234 -10.92 -8.67 -5.57
C ARG A 234 -9.87 -8.77 -6.66
N ILE A 235 -8.93 -9.68 -6.51
CA ILE A 235 -7.83 -9.90 -7.44
C ILE A 235 -7.98 -11.29 -8.04
N GLN A 236 -7.78 -11.37 -9.35
CA GLN A 236 -7.66 -12.61 -10.07
C GLN A 236 -6.32 -12.62 -10.79
N SER A 237 -5.54 -13.67 -10.59
CA SER A 237 -4.28 -13.90 -11.30
C SER A 237 -4.31 -15.26 -11.96
N THR A 238 -3.72 -15.38 -13.14
CA THR A 238 -3.60 -16.65 -13.87
C THR A 238 -2.14 -16.93 -14.12
N VAL A 239 -1.68 -18.11 -13.75
CA VAL A 239 -0.30 -18.55 -13.88
C VAL A 239 -0.28 -19.84 -14.68
N THR A 240 0.54 -19.87 -15.73
CA THR A 240 0.84 -21.10 -16.45
C THR A 240 2.20 -21.61 -15.99
N GLN A 241 2.35 -22.93 -15.89
CA GLN A 241 3.67 -23.52 -15.65
C GLN A 241 4.65 -23.10 -16.75
N ARG A 242 5.94 -22.95 -16.43
CA ARG A 242 7.03 -22.90 -17.40
C ARG A 242 8.17 -23.77 -16.91
N ALA A 243 8.47 -24.82 -17.69
CA ALA A 243 9.63 -25.65 -17.45
C ALA A 243 10.91 -24.82 -17.56
N TYR A 244 11.89 -25.14 -16.71
CA TYR A 244 13.22 -24.54 -16.77
C TYR A 244 13.99 -25.22 -17.90
N ASP A 245 14.48 -24.45 -18.87
CA ASP A 245 15.49 -24.93 -19.82
C ASP A 245 16.80 -24.99 -19.04
N ASN A 246 17.30 -26.20 -18.79
CA ASN A 246 18.62 -26.44 -18.20
C ASN A 246 19.68 -26.50 -19.29
#